data_AF-A0AAD7ED03-F1
#
_entry.id   AF-A0AAD7ED03-F1
#
_cell.length_a   1.000
_cell.length_b   1.000
_cell.length_c   1.000
_cell.angle_alpha   90.00
_cell.angle_beta   90.00
_cell.angle_gamma   90.00
#
_symmetry.space_group_name_H-M   'P 1'
#
loop_
_entity.id
_entity.type
_entity.pdbx_description
1 polymer ?
#
loop_
_entity_poly.entity_id
_entity_poly.type
_entity_poly.pdbx_seq_one_letter_code
_entity_poly.pdbx_strand_id
1 'polypeptide(L)'
;MAPAPTLSPETALLDALEAARFDQFGINAASTFAGFIQPCDRFFGSDTGRSDAADWMRTAYHDMATYNSADGTGGLDASIRFAEEQARAENAGDAFSNTMQIISSQVGRYISIADSIALAVIVATDNCGGPEIAFRGGRIDAGDPNAPGVHANRIIASLPVGAHSFGGVQHDPFPNIVNERNDTRNTESVAHFDSTFVTFDNNIAESAPPSSLRHFG
;
A
#
# COMPACT_ATOMS: atom_id res chain seq x y z
N MET A 1 42.08 21.68 8.28
CA MET A 1 40.87 21.17 7.59
C MET A 1 39.69 21.55 8.48
N ALA A 2 38.77 22.39 8.01
CA ALA A 2 37.55 22.66 8.78
C ALA A 2 36.68 21.38 8.79
N PRO A 3 36.02 21.05 9.92
CA PRO A 3 35.09 19.93 9.93
C PRO A 3 33.99 20.17 8.89
N ALA A 4 33.61 19.12 8.16
CA ALA A 4 32.49 19.20 7.24
C ALA A 4 31.23 19.60 8.02
N PRO A 5 30.36 20.45 7.46
CA PRO A 5 29.10 20.79 8.10
C PRO A 5 28.26 19.53 8.30
N THR A 6 27.76 19.33 9.52
CA THR A 6 26.83 18.25 9.86
C THR A 6 25.42 18.65 9.46
N LEU A 7 24.73 17.83 8.68
CA LEU A 7 23.31 18.03 8.37
C LEU A 7 22.47 17.96 9.66
N SER A 8 21.44 18.80 9.73
CA SER A 8 20.45 18.68 10.80
C SER A 8 19.62 17.39 10.63
N PRO A 9 19.05 16.81 11.70
CA PRO A 9 18.18 15.65 11.58
C PRO A 9 16.98 15.88 10.65
N GLU A 10 16.42 17.10 10.64
CA GLU A 10 15.30 17.46 9.77
C GLU A 10 15.72 17.50 8.29
N THR A 11 16.89 18.08 8.00
CA THR A 11 17.45 18.07 6.64
C THR A 11 17.74 16.65 6.18
N ALA A 12 18.31 15.81 7.04
CA ALA A 12 18.60 14.41 6.72
C ALA A 12 17.32 13.58 6.48
N LEU A 13 16.23 13.87 7.20
CA LEU A 13 14.91 13.29 6.96
C LEU A 13 14.36 13.69 5.58
N LEU A 14 14.36 15.00 5.29
CA LEU A 14 13.86 15.50 4.01
C LEU A 14 14.63 14.91 2.82
N ASP A 15 15.96 14.92 2.88
CA ASP A 15 16.82 14.34 1.82
C ASP A 15 16.51 12.84 1.61
N ALA A 16 16.32 12.09 2.70
CA ALA A 16 16.01 10.66 2.63
C ALA A 16 14.63 10.41 1.99
N LEU A 17 13.62 11.19 2.38
CA LEU A 17 12.27 11.09 1.84
C LEU A 17 12.21 11.53 0.36
N GLU A 18 12.95 12.57 -0.02
CA GLU A 18 13.06 13.02 -1.41
C GLU A 18 13.70 11.94 -2.28
N ALA A 19 14.82 11.36 -1.85
CA ALA A 19 15.45 10.25 -2.55
C ALA A 19 14.49 9.06 -2.70
N ALA A 20 13.81 8.67 -1.61
CA ALA A 20 12.84 7.57 -1.63
C ALA A 20 11.60 7.84 -2.49
N ARG A 21 11.29 9.10 -2.80
CA ARG A 21 10.17 9.48 -3.69
C ARG A 21 10.59 9.62 -5.15
N PHE A 22 11.72 10.25 -5.42
CA PHE A 22 12.09 10.71 -6.76
C PHE A 22 13.21 9.89 -7.41
N ASP A 23 14.11 9.29 -6.65
CA ASP A 23 15.23 8.49 -7.19
C ASP A 23 14.81 7.04 -7.48
N GLN A 24 13.73 6.88 -8.24
CA GLN A 24 13.09 5.58 -8.49
C GLN A 24 13.71 4.80 -9.65
N PHE A 25 14.43 5.47 -10.56
CA PHE A 25 14.90 4.88 -11.81
C PHE A 25 16.42 4.94 -11.96
N GLY A 26 16.98 4.15 -12.88
CA GLY A 26 18.42 4.08 -13.15
C GLY A 26 19.09 2.84 -12.57
N ILE A 27 20.39 2.92 -12.30
CA ILE A 27 21.22 1.75 -11.91
C ILE A 27 20.77 1.13 -10.59
N ASN A 28 20.18 1.92 -9.68
CA ASN A 28 19.72 1.46 -8.38
C ASN A 28 18.22 1.09 -8.36
N ALA A 29 17.53 1.15 -9.51
CA ALA A 29 16.07 0.98 -9.58
C ALA A 29 15.58 -0.38 -9.09
N ALA A 30 16.40 -1.44 -9.14
CA ALA A 30 15.98 -2.78 -8.74
C ALA A 30 15.55 -2.87 -7.26
N SER A 31 16.04 -1.96 -6.41
CA SER A 31 15.70 -1.89 -4.99
C SER A 31 14.87 -0.65 -4.65
N THR A 32 14.25 0.03 -5.61
CA THR A 32 13.32 1.15 -5.36
C THR A 32 11.88 0.64 -5.42
N PHE A 33 10.92 1.43 -4.95
CA PHE A 33 9.51 1.09 -5.10
C PHE A 33 9.16 0.83 -6.56
N ALA A 34 9.55 1.71 -7.50
CA ALA A 34 9.28 1.50 -8.93
C ALA A 34 9.85 0.17 -9.46
N GLY A 35 11.01 -0.30 -8.97
CA GLY A 35 11.57 -1.59 -9.37
C GLY A 35 10.67 -2.80 -9.07
N PHE A 36 9.93 -2.73 -7.96
CA PHE A 36 9.00 -3.79 -7.55
C PHE A 36 7.68 -3.77 -8.32
N ILE A 37 7.28 -2.63 -8.88
CA ILE A 37 5.97 -2.47 -9.55
C ILE A 37 6.06 -2.15 -11.04
N GLN A 38 7.23 -2.27 -11.68
CA GLN A 38 7.36 -1.99 -13.12
C GLN A 38 7.79 -3.24 -13.88
N PRO A 39 6.93 -3.84 -14.72
CA PRO A 39 5.59 -3.38 -15.09
C PRO A 39 4.55 -3.49 -13.95
N CYS A 40 3.44 -2.76 -14.04
CA CYS A 40 2.43 -2.59 -12.96
C CYS A 40 1.68 -3.86 -12.53
N ASP A 41 1.83 -4.96 -13.28
CA ASP A 41 1.37 -6.30 -12.97
C ASP A 41 2.42 -7.18 -12.26
N ARG A 42 3.58 -6.61 -11.93
CA ARG A 42 4.64 -7.34 -11.23
C ARG A 42 4.22 -7.70 -9.79
N PHE A 43 4.51 -8.95 -9.44
CA PHE A 43 4.43 -9.51 -8.10
C PHE A 43 5.65 -10.39 -7.82
N PHE A 44 6.51 -9.98 -6.89
CA PHE A 44 7.77 -10.68 -6.58
C PHE A 44 8.65 -11.01 -7.81
N GLY A 45 8.67 -10.11 -8.79
CA GLY A 45 9.45 -10.30 -10.03
C GLY A 45 8.84 -11.30 -11.02
N SER A 46 7.58 -11.71 -10.83
CA SER A 46 6.78 -12.43 -11.82
C SER A 46 5.50 -11.68 -12.14
N ASP A 47 5.09 -11.68 -13.41
CA ASP A 47 3.82 -11.09 -13.84
C ASP A 47 2.71 -12.12 -13.58
N THR A 48 1.67 -11.72 -12.83
CA THR A 48 0.57 -12.61 -12.40
C THR A 48 -0.77 -11.88 -12.37
N GLY A 49 -1.86 -12.59 -12.07
CA GLY A 49 -3.16 -11.99 -11.71
C GLY A 49 -3.18 -11.24 -10.36
N ARG A 50 -2.04 -11.05 -9.71
CA ARG A 50 -1.84 -10.26 -8.49
C ARG A 50 -0.67 -9.31 -8.71
N SER A 51 -0.68 -8.13 -8.09
CA SER A 51 0.41 -7.15 -8.20
C SER A 51 0.83 -6.59 -6.84
N ASP A 52 2.11 -6.24 -6.72
CA ASP A 52 2.65 -5.60 -5.52
C ASP A 52 1.99 -4.23 -5.29
N ALA A 53 1.65 -3.51 -6.36
CA ALA A 53 0.90 -2.26 -6.29
C ALA A 53 -0.45 -2.43 -5.57
N ALA A 54 -1.21 -3.49 -5.89
CA ALA A 54 -2.48 -3.77 -5.22
C ALA A 54 -2.30 -4.12 -3.74
N ASP A 55 -1.28 -4.92 -3.41
CA ASP A 55 -0.96 -5.29 -2.03
C ASP A 55 -0.58 -4.05 -1.18
N TRP A 56 0.17 -3.10 -1.75
CA TRP A 56 0.55 -1.87 -1.07
C TRP A 56 -0.64 -0.95 -0.83
N MET A 57 -1.52 -0.79 -1.82
CA MET A 57 -2.78 -0.03 -1.69
C MET A 57 -3.64 -0.59 -0.56
N ARG A 58 -3.81 -1.92 -0.55
CA ARG A 58 -4.56 -2.60 0.51
C ARG A 58 -3.89 -2.41 1.87
N THR A 59 -2.57 -2.56 1.97
CA THR A 59 -1.83 -2.41 3.22
C THR A 59 -1.99 -1.01 3.81
N ALA A 60 -1.81 0.03 2.99
CA ALA A 60 -1.97 1.41 3.44
C ALA A 60 -3.41 1.70 3.89
N TYR A 61 -4.41 1.18 3.15
CA TYR A 61 -5.81 1.35 3.54
C TYR A 61 -6.09 0.70 4.90
N HIS A 62 -5.74 -0.56 5.08
CA HIS A 62 -6.07 -1.31 6.29
C HIS A 62 -5.35 -0.79 7.53
N ASP A 63 -4.10 -0.33 7.40
CA ASP A 63 -3.37 0.34 8.49
C ASP A 63 -4.09 1.65 8.89
N MET A 64 -4.31 2.52 7.89
CA MET A 64 -4.97 3.82 8.07
C MET A 64 -6.40 3.73 8.60
N ALA A 65 -7.12 2.67 8.23
CA ALA A 65 -8.53 2.49 8.54
C ALA A 65 -8.85 2.31 10.04
N THR A 66 -7.83 2.04 10.84
CA THR A 66 -7.93 1.94 12.30
C THR A 66 -8.01 3.31 12.99
N TYR A 67 -7.84 4.42 12.26
CA TYR A 67 -7.83 5.76 12.85
C TYR A 67 -9.13 6.10 13.58
N ASN A 68 -8.99 6.44 14.85
CA ASN A 68 -10.08 6.91 15.69
C ASN A 68 -9.92 8.41 15.99
N SER A 69 -10.75 9.23 15.34
CA SER A 69 -10.75 10.68 15.56
C SER A 69 -11.12 11.14 16.98
N ALA A 70 -11.76 10.28 17.79
CA ALA A 70 -12.23 10.66 19.12
C ALA A 70 -11.10 10.73 20.15
N ASP A 71 -10.10 9.85 20.02
CA ASP A 71 -8.94 9.78 20.91
C ASP A 71 -7.60 9.96 20.18
N GLY A 72 -7.62 10.03 18.85
CA GLY A 72 -6.44 10.24 18.00
C GLY A 72 -5.57 8.99 17.83
N THR A 73 -6.07 7.80 18.18
CA THR A 73 -5.34 6.53 18.04
C THR A 73 -5.48 5.94 16.63
N GLY A 74 -4.58 5.04 16.29
CA GLY A 74 -4.54 4.38 14.99
C GLY A 74 -4.17 5.28 13.82
N GLY A 75 -4.41 4.76 12.61
CA GLY A 75 -4.08 5.44 11.37
C GLY A 75 -2.86 4.84 10.68
N LEU A 76 -2.31 5.58 9.72
CA LEU A 76 -1.17 5.10 8.93
C LEU A 76 0.11 5.23 9.76
N ASP A 77 0.31 4.27 10.66
CA ASP A 77 1.37 4.23 11.68
C ASP A 77 2.13 2.89 11.68
N ALA A 78 1.93 2.06 10.64
CA ALA A 78 2.52 0.75 10.45
C ALA A 78 2.20 -0.27 11.55
N SER A 79 1.10 -0.14 12.31
CA SER A 79 0.64 -1.19 13.22
C SER A 79 0.29 -2.48 12.49
N ILE A 80 -0.12 -2.40 11.22
CA ILE A 80 -0.47 -3.55 10.38
C ILE A 80 0.68 -4.56 10.23
N ARG A 81 1.92 -4.20 10.60
CA ARG A 81 3.07 -5.11 10.60
C ARG A 81 3.01 -6.18 11.71
N PHE A 82 2.22 -5.95 12.76
CA PHE A 82 2.10 -6.89 13.89
C PHE A 82 1.24 -8.10 13.49
N ALA A 83 1.72 -9.30 13.81
CA ALA A 83 1.05 -10.55 13.43
C ALA A 83 -0.35 -10.67 14.04
N GLU A 84 -0.52 -10.14 15.25
CA GLU A 84 -1.79 -10.06 15.96
C GLU A 84 -2.84 -9.23 15.21
N GLU A 85 -2.40 -8.20 14.49
CA GLU A 85 -3.27 -7.37 13.65
C GLU A 85 -3.54 -8.01 12.30
N GLN A 86 -2.53 -8.62 11.66
CA GLN A 86 -2.71 -9.35 10.40
C GLN A 86 -3.62 -10.58 10.55
N ALA A 87 -3.64 -11.21 11.72
CA ALA A 87 -4.46 -12.40 11.97
C ALA A 87 -5.97 -12.13 12.12
N ARG A 88 -6.40 -10.86 12.07
CA ARG A 88 -7.81 -10.49 12.21
C ARG A 88 -8.60 -10.83 10.94
N ALA A 89 -9.90 -11.06 11.11
CA ALA A 89 -10.76 -11.49 10.00
C ALA A 89 -10.84 -10.45 8.87
N GLU A 90 -10.85 -9.16 9.21
CA GLU A 90 -10.78 -8.05 8.26
C GLU A 90 -9.46 -8.02 7.45
N ASN A 91 -8.41 -8.65 7.98
CA ASN A 91 -7.06 -8.64 7.42
C ASN A 91 -6.67 -10.00 6.79
N ALA A 92 -7.66 -10.77 6.32
CA ALA A 92 -7.40 -12.07 5.69
C ALA A 92 -6.43 -11.97 4.47
N GLY A 93 -5.64 -13.01 4.25
CA GLY A 93 -4.64 -13.08 3.18
C GLY A 93 -3.23 -12.64 3.62
N ASP A 94 -2.30 -12.66 2.67
CA ASP A 94 -0.86 -12.50 2.90
C ASP A 94 -0.31 -11.14 2.40
N ALA A 95 -1.15 -10.27 1.83
CA ALA A 95 -0.75 -8.98 1.25
C ALA A 95 0.07 -8.09 2.20
N PHE A 96 -0.29 -8.07 3.49
CA PHE A 96 0.43 -7.28 4.50
C PHE A 96 1.84 -7.83 4.74
N SER A 97 1.97 -9.15 4.84
CA SER A 97 3.27 -9.81 5.01
C SER A 97 4.17 -9.62 3.78
N ASN A 98 3.61 -9.70 2.57
CA ASN A 98 4.31 -9.37 1.33
C ASN A 98 4.81 -7.91 1.35
N THR A 99 3.90 -6.97 1.63
CA THR A 99 4.23 -5.54 1.68
C THR A 99 5.34 -5.26 2.69
N MET A 100 5.28 -5.86 3.89
CA MET A 100 6.34 -5.70 4.90
C MET A 100 7.68 -6.28 4.43
N GLN A 101 7.66 -7.42 3.72
CA GLN A 101 8.87 -8.00 3.15
C GLN A 101 9.54 -7.04 2.16
N ILE A 102 8.78 -6.45 1.24
CA ILE A 102 9.33 -5.53 0.23
C ILE A 102 9.82 -4.23 0.90
N ILE A 103 8.97 -3.63 1.73
CA ILE A 103 9.24 -2.36 2.40
C ILE A 103 10.42 -2.47 3.37
N SER A 104 10.74 -3.66 3.90
CA SER A 104 11.87 -3.84 4.81
C SER A 104 13.21 -3.32 4.23
N SER A 105 13.35 -3.33 2.90
CA SER A 105 14.53 -2.80 2.19
C SER A 105 14.53 -1.27 1.99
N GLN A 106 13.40 -0.60 2.23
CA GLN A 106 13.18 0.84 2.04
C GLN A 106 13.30 1.63 3.35
N VAL A 107 13.25 0.93 4.47
CA VAL A 107 13.32 1.52 5.81
C VAL A 107 14.76 1.86 6.17
N GLY A 108 14.96 3.01 6.82
CA GLY A 108 16.28 3.47 7.22
C GLY A 108 16.22 4.27 8.51
N ARG A 109 17.39 4.78 8.96
CA ARG A 109 17.46 5.61 10.18
C ARG A 109 16.48 6.80 10.17
N TYR A 110 16.19 7.34 8.99
CA TYR A 110 15.39 8.55 8.82
C TYR A 110 14.04 8.29 8.16
N ILE A 111 13.73 7.07 7.72
CA ILE A 111 12.45 6.76 7.06
C ILE A 111 11.74 5.68 7.87
N SER A 112 10.55 5.99 8.38
CA SER A 112 9.72 5.05 9.12
C SER A 112 9.07 4.02 8.20
N ILE A 113 8.59 2.92 8.78
CA ILE A 113 7.80 1.93 8.05
C ILE A 113 6.51 2.58 7.54
N ALA A 114 5.87 3.40 8.36
CA ALA A 114 4.64 4.11 8.03
C ALA A 114 4.82 5.08 6.85
N ASP A 115 5.93 5.82 6.78
CA ASP A 115 6.24 6.65 5.62
C ASP A 115 6.56 5.82 4.38
N SER A 116 7.20 4.65 4.55
CA SER A 116 7.47 3.75 3.44
C SER A 116 6.19 3.15 2.85
N ILE A 117 5.19 2.81 3.67
CA ILE A 117 3.86 2.37 3.21
C ILE A 117 3.16 3.49 2.44
N ALA A 118 3.23 4.73 2.94
CA ALA A 118 2.67 5.89 2.25
C ALA A 118 3.36 6.15 0.89
N LEU A 119 4.69 6.08 0.84
CA LEU A 119 5.47 6.25 -0.38
C LEU A 119 5.17 5.15 -1.40
N ALA A 120 5.04 3.89 -0.96
CA ALA A 120 4.69 2.76 -1.81
C ALA A 120 3.40 3.03 -2.61
N VAL A 121 2.35 3.50 -1.93
CA VAL A 121 1.07 3.85 -2.56
C VAL A 121 1.19 5.03 -3.52
N ILE A 122 1.92 6.08 -3.14
CA ILE A 122 2.09 7.26 -3.99
C ILE A 122 2.87 6.89 -5.25
N VAL A 123 3.97 6.15 -5.12
CA VAL A 123 4.77 5.68 -6.26
C VAL A 123 3.95 4.75 -7.14
N ALA A 124 3.19 3.80 -6.57
CA ALA A 124 2.30 2.93 -7.33
C ALA A 124 1.23 3.70 -8.11
N THR A 125 0.58 4.68 -7.49
CA THR A 125 -0.42 5.50 -8.17
C THR A 125 0.19 6.24 -9.36
N ASP A 126 1.28 6.96 -9.12
CA ASP A 126 1.94 7.84 -10.09
C ASP A 126 2.52 7.06 -11.28
N ASN A 127 3.11 5.88 -11.01
CA ASN A 127 3.76 5.08 -12.05
C ASN A 127 2.79 4.19 -12.84
N CYS A 128 1.59 3.97 -12.32
CA CYS A 128 0.60 3.08 -12.94
C CYS A 128 -0.61 3.85 -13.48
N GLY A 129 -0.42 5.09 -13.93
CA GLY A 129 -1.42 5.86 -14.69
C GLY A 129 -2.26 6.84 -13.86
N GLY A 130 -2.02 6.91 -12.55
CA GLY A 130 -2.70 7.82 -11.65
C GLY A 130 -2.07 9.20 -11.57
N PRO A 131 -2.72 10.13 -10.87
CA PRO A 131 -2.19 11.48 -10.70
C PRO A 131 -1.02 11.49 -9.72
N GLU A 132 -0.17 12.52 -9.84
CA GLU A 132 0.82 12.82 -8.82
C GLU A 132 0.12 13.20 -7.50
N ILE A 133 0.50 12.52 -6.41
CA ILE A 133 -0.01 12.78 -5.06
C ILE A 133 1.05 13.49 -4.24
N ALA A 134 0.67 14.60 -3.63
CA ALA A 134 1.54 15.33 -2.72
C ALA A 134 1.88 14.47 -1.50
N PHE A 135 3.18 14.26 -1.26
CA PHE A 135 3.67 13.52 -0.11
C PHE A 135 4.03 14.46 1.05
N ARG A 136 3.69 14.03 2.27
CA ARG A 136 4.19 14.58 3.52
C ARG A 136 4.65 13.42 4.38
N GLY A 137 5.93 13.41 4.75
CA GLY A 137 6.50 12.42 5.65
C GLY A 137 6.53 12.89 7.10
N GLY A 138 7.19 12.11 7.95
CA GLY A 138 7.28 12.32 9.40
C GLY A 138 6.33 11.43 10.20
N ARG A 139 5.79 10.35 9.61
CA ARG A 139 4.99 9.37 10.35
C ARG A 139 5.85 8.62 11.35
N ILE A 140 5.26 8.27 12.49
CA ILE A 140 5.90 7.54 13.57
C ILE A 140 5.33 6.14 13.61
N ASP A 141 6.20 5.14 13.65
CA ASP A 141 5.78 3.74 13.73
C ASP A 141 5.16 3.44 15.10
N ALA A 142 3.98 2.82 15.10
CA ALA A 142 3.26 2.37 16.30
C ALA A 142 4.09 1.35 17.08
N GLY A 143 4.00 1.34 18.41
CA GLY A 143 4.70 0.36 19.25
C GLY A 143 4.01 -0.99 19.37
N ASP A 144 2.70 -1.04 19.08
CA ASP A 144 1.79 -2.14 19.33
C ASP A 144 0.71 -2.20 18.21
N PRO A 145 -0.01 -3.32 18.04
CA PRO A 145 -1.13 -3.41 17.10
C PRO A 145 -2.27 -2.45 17.47
N ASN A 146 -2.90 -1.85 16.46
CA ASN A 146 -4.02 -0.93 16.65
C ASN A 146 -5.32 -1.67 17.02
N ALA A 147 -6.37 -0.96 17.42
CA ALA A 147 -7.64 -1.61 17.76
C ALA A 147 -8.28 -2.31 16.54
N PRO A 148 -9.04 -3.40 16.73
CA PRO A 148 -9.79 -4.04 15.65
C PRO A 148 -10.89 -3.14 15.08
N GLY A 149 -11.24 -3.38 13.82
CA GLY A 149 -12.35 -2.72 13.14
C GLY A 149 -11.92 -1.53 12.26
N VAL A 150 -12.48 -1.51 11.05
CA VAL A 150 -12.37 -0.38 10.11
C VAL A 150 -13.45 0.64 10.46
N HIS A 151 -13.06 1.85 10.85
CA HIS A 151 -14.01 2.91 11.15
C HIS A 151 -14.55 3.57 9.86
N ALA A 152 -15.38 2.83 9.12
CA ALA A 152 -15.93 3.21 7.80
C ALA A 152 -16.61 4.60 7.74
N ASN A 153 -17.07 5.14 8.88
CA ASN A 153 -17.86 6.37 8.93
C ASN A 153 -17.07 7.67 9.07
N ARG A 154 -15.72 7.65 9.10
CA ARG A 154 -14.91 8.88 9.31
C ARG A 154 -13.68 9.03 8.43
N ILE A 155 -13.40 8.09 7.52
CA ILE A 155 -12.30 8.20 6.56
C ILE A 155 -12.76 9.07 5.38
N ILE A 156 -12.68 10.39 5.54
CA ILE A 156 -12.79 11.32 4.42
C ILE A 156 -11.38 11.88 4.16
N ALA A 157 -10.88 11.60 2.95
CA ALA A 157 -9.90 12.41 2.18
C ALA A 157 -8.48 11.88 1.88
N SER A 158 -8.06 10.66 2.26
CA SER A 158 -6.65 10.26 2.01
C SER A 158 -6.41 9.11 1.02
N LEU A 159 -7.39 8.25 0.72
CA LEU A 159 -7.22 7.28 -0.36
C LEU A 159 -7.73 7.82 -1.71
N PRO A 160 -6.98 7.63 -2.81
CA PRO A 160 -7.44 7.99 -4.13
C PRO A 160 -8.78 7.29 -4.45
N VAL A 161 -9.77 8.06 -4.89
CA VAL A 161 -10.95 7.53 -5.58
C VAL A 161 -10.43 6.76 -6.79
N GLY A 162 -10.42 5.43 -6.74
CA GLY A 162 -9.75 4.59 -7.74
C GLY A 162 -8.79 3.54 -7.17
N ALA A 163 -8.64 3.41 -5.85
CA ALA A 163 -7.81 2.33 -5.29
C ALA A 163 -8.25 0.91 -5.70
N HIS A 164 -9.55 0.70 -5.97
CA HIS A 164 -10.07 -0.55 -6.55
C HIS A 164 -9.84 -0.70 -8.06
N SER A 165 -9.25 0.30 -8.75
CA SER A 165 -8.69 0.09 -10.08
C SER A 165 -7.47 -0.82 -10.03
N PHE A 166 -6.89 -1.05 -8.83
CA PHE A 166 -5.84 -2.03 -8.61
C PHE A 166 -6.37 -3.35 -8.04
N GLY A 167 -5.91 -4.46 -8.61
CA GLY A 167 -6.00 -5.79 -8.00
C GLY A 167 -7.39 -6.43 -8.04
N GLY A 168 -7.67 -7.23 -7.01
CA GLY A 168 -8.85 -8.07 -6.93
C GLY A 168 -8.91 -8.89 -5.64
N VAL A 169 -9.90 -9.77 -5.57
CA VAL A 169 -10.08 -10.71 -4.48
C VAL A 169 -9.52 -12.07 -4.88
N GLN A 170 -8.80 -12.74 -3.98
CA GLN A 170 -8.19 -14.05 -4.24
C GLN A 170 -9.08 -15.21 -3.75
N HIS A 171 -8.86 -16.42 -4.28
CA HIS A 171 -9.63 -17.61 -3.89
C HIS A 171 -9.37 -18.06 -2.46
N ASP A 172 -8.12 -18.23 -2.01
CA ASP A 172 -7.87 -18.82 -0.68
C ASP A 172 -8.59 -18.08 0.46
N PRO A 173 -8.61 -16.73 0.52
CA PRO A 173 -9.33 -16.04 1.58
C PRO A 173 -10.84 -15.95 1.30
N PHE A 174 -11.28 -16.09 0.04
CA PHE A 174 -12.67 -15.91 -0.39
C PHE A 174 -13.14 -16.98 -1.40
N PRO A 175 -13.16 -18.27 -0.99
CA PRO A 175 -13.41 -19.38 -1.91
C PRO A 175 -14.84 -19.42 -2.45
N ASN A 176 -15.77 -18.73 -1.78
CA ASN A 176 -17.17 -18.61 -2.19
C ASN A 176 -17.42 -17.52 -3.24
N ILE A 177 -16.43 -16.66 -3.50
CA ILE A 177 -16.55 -15.52 -4.41
C ILE A 177 -15.73 -15.75 -5.68
N VAL A 178 -14.55 -16.35 -5.53
CA VAL A 178 -13.59 -16.53 -6.62
C VAL A 178 -13.48 -18.01 -6.94
N ASN A 179 -13.50 -18.36 -8.21
CA ASN A 179 -13.28 -19.75 -8.61
C ASN A 179 -11.79 -20.10 -8.49
N GLU A 180 -11.50 -21.28 -7.95
CA GLU A 180 -10.15 -21.82 -7.93
C GLU A 180 -9.67 -22.11 -9.36
N ARG A 181 -8.46 -21.71 -9.67
CA ARG A 181 -7.68 -22.12 -10.84
C ARG A 181 -6.54 -23.02 -10.36
N ASN A 182 -5.92 -23.75 -11.28
CA ASN A 182 -4.81 -24.64 -10.94
C ASN A 182 -3.50 -23.84 -10.70
N ASP A 183 -3.47 -23.00 -9.66
CA ASP A 183 -2.35 -22.14 -9.30
C ASP A 183 -1.96 -22.27 -7.81
N THR A 184 -0.86 -22.96 -7.54
CA THR A 184 -0.44 -23.24 -6.15
C THR A 184 0.02 -22.02 -5.35
N ARG A 185 0.11 -20.84 -5.98
CA ARG A 185 0.49 -19.58 -5.35
C ARG A 185 -0.68 -18.63 -5.10
N ASN A 186 -1.90 -18.98 -5.55
CA ASN A 186 -3.10 -18.13 -5.43
C ASN A 186 -2.86 -16.69 -5.92
N THR A 187 -2.20 -16.59 -7.08
CA THR A 187 -1.88 -15.34 -7.78
C THR A 187 -2.68 -15.18 -9.07
N GLU A 188 -3.20 -16.27 -9.64
CA GLU A 188 -4.04 -16.33 -10.84
C GLU A 188 -5.51 -16.58 -10.50
N SER A 189 -5.79 -17.19 -9.35
CA SER A 189 -7.13 -17.37 -8.78
C SER A 189 -7.66 -16.06 -8.18
N VAL A 190 -7.80 -15.04 -9.04
CA VAL A 190 -8.19 -13.68 -8.65
C VAL A 190 -9.42 -13.23 -9.43
N ALA A 191 -10.40 -12.65 -8.74
CA ALA A 191 -11.48 -11.88 -9.33
C ALA A 191 -11.15 -10.40 -9.20
N HIS A 192 -10.78 -9.78 -10.32
CA HIS A 192 -10.44 -8.36 -10.36
C HIS A 192 -11.66 -7.47 -10.16
N PHE A 193 -11.45 -6.35 -9.48
CA PHE A 193 -12.47 -5.31 -9.33
C PHE A 193 -12.65 -4.52 -10.63
N ASP A 194 -11.56 -4.33 -11.37
CA ASP A 194 -11.51 -3.62 -12.65
C ASP A 194 -10.94 -4.53 -13.75
N SER A 195 -11.42 -4.34 -14.98
CA SER A 195 -10.84 -4.95 -16.18
C SER A 195 -9.41 -4.47 -16.48
N THR A 196 -9.05 -3.27 -16.00
CA THR A 196 -7.72 -2.68 -16.11
C THR A 196 -6.99 -2.70 -14.76
N PHE A 197 -6.99 -3.86 -14.08
CA PHE A 197 -6.57 -4.04 -12.67
C PHE A 197 -5.14 -3.59 -12.26
N VAL A 198 -4.35 -3.06 -13.18
CA VAL A 198 -2.98 -2.55 -12.96
C VAL A 198 -2.81 -1.12 -13.48
N THR A 199 -3.88 -0.51 -13.97
CA THR A 199 -3.92 0.87 -14.44
C THR A 199 -4.86 1.64 -13.55
N PHE A 200 -4.36 2.69 -12.91
CA PHE A 200 -5.21 3.62 -12.20
C PHE A 200 -6.05 4.42 -13.20
N ASP A 201 -7.36 4.33 -13.06
CA ASP A 201 -8.32 5.09 -13.85
C ASP A 201 -9.62 5.29 -13.04
N ASN A 202 -10.67 5.81 -13.68
CA ASN A 202 -11.96 6.04 -13.06
C ASN A 202 -13.05 5.05 -13.50
N ASN A 203 -12.70 3.98 -14.24
CA ASN A 203 -13.67 3.04 -14.80
C ASN A 203 -14.51 2.35 -13.71
N ILE A 204 -13.88 2.00 -12.59
CA ILE A 204 -14.57 1.40 -11.45
C ILE A 204 -15.62 2.33 -10.81
N ALA A 205 -15.37 3.64 -10.79
CA ALA A 205 -16.29 4.62 -10.24
C ALA A 205 -17.46 4.91 -11.19
N GLU A 206 -17.26 4.78 -12.50
CA GLU A 206 -18.30 4.96 -13.51
C GLU A 206 -19.16 3.71 -13.72
N SER A 207 -18.61 2.52 -13.49
CA SER A 207 -19.30 1.24 -13.67
C SER A 207 -20.11 0.78 -12.45
N ALA A 208 -19.82 1.30 -11.26
CA ALA A 208 -20.53 0.99 -10.03
C ALA A 208 -21.86 1.78 -9.93
N PRO A 209 -23.04 1.12 -9.83
CA PRO A 209 -24.27 1.83 -9.49
C PRO A 209 -24.13 2.47 -8.10
N PRO A 210 -24.76 3.64 -7.81
CA PRO A 210 -24.57 4.39 -6.56
C PRO A 210 -24.82 3.61 -5.25
N SER A 211 -25.41 2.42 -5.32
CA SER A 211 -25.73 1.55 -4.19
C SER A 211 -24.65 0.49 -3.86
N SER A 212 -23.71 0.17 -4.75
CA SER A 212 -22.72 -0.89 -4.54
C SER A 212 -21.49 -0.45 -3.73
N LEU A 213 -21.21 0.84 -3.65
CA LEU A 213 -20.08 1.41 -2.88
C LEU A 213 -20.22 1.28 -1.35
N ARG A 214 -21.34 0.76 -0.83
CA ARG A 214 -21.58 0.59 0.61
C ARG A 214 -21.24 -0.78 1.17
N HIS A 215 -20.89 -1.75 0.33
CA HIS A 215 -20.66 -3.15 0.76
C HIS A 215 -19.18 -3.54 0.84
N PHE A 216 -18.27 -2.60 0.56
CA PHE A 216 -16.82 -2.83 0.55
C PHE A 216 -16.07 -1.88 1.49
N GLY A 217 -16.75 -1.32 2.49
CA GLY A 217 -16.15 -0.51 3.55
C GLY A 217 -16.41 -1.11 4.92
#